data_AF-A0A1B8U513-F1
#
_entry.id   AF-A0A1B8U513-F1
#
_cell.length_a   1.000
_cell.length_b   1.000
_cell.length_c   1.000
_cell.angle_alpha   90.00
_cell.angle_beta   90.00
_cell.angle_gamma   90.00
#
_symmetry.space_group_name_H-M   'P 1'
#
loop_
_entity.id
_entity.type
_entity.pdbx_description
1 polymer ?
#
loop_
_entity_poly.entity_id
_entity_poly.type
_entity_poly.pdbx_seq_one_letter_code
_entity_poly.pdbx_strand_id
1 'polypeptide(L)' 'MENYSISEIKTVLKPPIIINFIDEINCPICDIEIYLKDKLIDNDSFVYCKDCNHKIVFRIIKI' A
#
# COMPACT_ATOMS: atom_id res chain seq x y z
N MET A 1 -20.14 5.40 0.27
CA MET A 1 -19.03 5.16 1.21
C MET A 1 -17.96 4.46 0.43
N GLU A 2 -16.79 5.06 0.31
CA GLU A 2 -15.71 4.43 -0.45
C GLU A 2 -15.15 3.28 0.40
N ASN A 3 -15.35 2.03 -0.05
CA ASN A 3 -14.88 0.83 0.65
C ASN A 3 -13.39 0.59 0.37
N TYR A 4 -12.54 1.55 0.73
CA TYR A 4 -11.10 1.38 0.67
C TYR A 4 -10.42 1.98 1.90
N SER A 5 -9.25 1.44 2.22
CA SER A 5 -8.34 2.02 3.20
C SER A 5 -7.19 2.71 2.50
N ILE A 6 -6.67 3.77 3.11
CA ILE A 6 -5.48 4.47 2.64
C ILE A 6 -4.29 3.99 3.46
N SER A 7 -3.25 3.53 2.79
CA SER A 7 -1.95 3.21 3.38
C SER A 7 -0.97 4.33 3.05
N GLU A 8 -0.60 5.12 4.04
CA GLU A 8 0.32 6.26 3.88
C GLU A 8 1.77 5.80 3.98
N ILE A 9 2.55 6.06 2.93
CA ILE A 9 3.98 5.81 2.90
C ILE A 9 4.69 7.15 3.03
N LYS A 10 5.25 7.41 4.21
CA LYS A 10 6.05 8.61 4.48
C LYS A 10 7.48 8.37 4.02
N THR A 11 7.98 9.18 3.09
CA THR A 11 9.32 9.01 2.52
C THR A 11 9.93 10.34 2.08
N VAL A 12 11.24 10.41 1.97
CA VAL A 12 11.95 11.55 1.37
C VAL A 12 11.99 11.48 -0.16
N LEU A 13 11.69 10.31 -0.71
CA LEU A 13 11.70 10.04 -2.14
C LEU A 13 10.47 10.66 -2.83
N LYS A 14 10.62 11.03 -4.10
CA LYS A 14 9.48 11.41 -4.94
C LYS A 14 8.86 10.16 -5.58
N PRO A 15 7.53 10.08 -5.70
CA PRO A 15 6.87 9.04 -6.50
C PRO A 15 7.32 9.05 -7.96
N PRO A 16 7.32 7.89 -8.65
CA PRO A 16 7.06 6.56 -8.10
C PRO A 16 8.25 6.04 -7.27
N ILE A 17 7.99 5.24 -6.25
CA ILE A 17 9.02 4.60 -5.41
C ILE A 17 8.94 3.09 -5.54
N ILE A 18 10.09 2.42 -5.53
CA ILE A 18 10.12 0.96 -5.39
C ILE A 18 10.12 0.64 -3.90
N ILE A 19 9.15 -0.17 -3.45
CA ILE A 19 9.11 -0.64 -2.07
C ILE A 19 10.14 -1.76 -1.90
N ASN A 20 11.35 -1.37 -1.53
CA ASN A 20 12.42 -2.27 -1.09
C ASN A 20 12.60 -2.27 0.44
N PHE A 21 11.86 -1.42 1.15
CA PHE A 21 12.02 -1.17 2.59
C PHE A 21 10.88 -1.76 3.43
N ILE A 22 9.79 -2.20 2.79
CA ILE A 22 8.66 -2.90 3.44
C ILE A 22 8.45 -4.19 2.67
N ASP A 23 8.67 -5.34 3.32
CA ASP A 23 8.42 -6.64 2.68
C ASP A 23 6.91 -6.91 2.53
N GLU A 24 6.12 -6.52 3.54
CA GLU A 24 4.67 -6.77 3.60
C GLU A 24 3.89 -5.69 4.39
N ILE A 25 2.59 -5.57 4.11
CA ILE A 25 1.64 -4.83 4.94
C ILE A 25 0.51 -5.75 5.36
N ASN A 26 -0.13 -5.47 6.50
CA ASN A 26 -1.33 -6.19 6.90
C ASN A 26 -2.57 -5.55 6.30
N CYS A 27 -3.53 -6.38 5.91
CA CYS A 27 -4.86 -5.90 5.56
C CYS A 27 -5.54 -5.26 6.79
N PRO A 28 -6.04 -4.02 6.71
CA PRO A 28 -6.69 -3.37 7.85
C PRO A 28 -8.04 -3.98 8.25
N ILE A 29 -8.54 -4.97 7.49
CA ILE A 29 -9.84 -5.63 7.73
C ILE A 29 -9.66 -7.03 8.31
N CYS A 30 -8.80 -7.86 7.71
CA CYS A 30 -8.60 -9.26 8.11
C CYS A 30 -7.19 -9.59 8.60
N ASP A 31 -6.31 -8.59 8.72
CA ASP A 31 -4.93 -8.68 9.23
C ASP A 31 -3.99 -9.63 8.44
N ILE A 32 -4.43 -10.15 7.30
CA ILE A 32 -3.61 -10.98 6.42
C ILE A 32 -2.48 -10.16 5.78
N GLU A 33 -1.29 -10.74 5.75
CA GLU A 33 -0.08 -10.21 5.12
C GLU A 33 -0.25 -10.07 3.59
N ILE A 34 0.15 -8.91 3.08
CA ILE A 34 0.14 -8.56 1.66
C ILE A 34 1.58 -8.19 1.27
N TYR A 35 2.22 -9.07 0.52
CA TYR A 35 3.57 -8.84 0.02
C TYR A 35 3.64 -7.68 -0.98
N LEU A 36 4.51 -6.72 -0.70
CA LEU A 36 4.76 -5.53 -1.51
C LEU A 36 6.20 -5.40 -2.01
N LYS A 37 7.07 -6.32 -1.63
CA LYS A 37 8.47 -6.36 -2.07
C LYS A 37 8.59 -6.22 -3.59
N ASP A 38 9.53 -5.38 -4.03
CA ASP A 38 9.87 -5.11 -5.43
C ASP A 38 8.73 -4.48 -6.27
N LYS A 39 7.66 -3.99 -5.62
CA LYS A 39 6.59 -3.26 -6.34
C LYS A 39 6.92 -1.78 -6.49
N LEU A 40 6.69 -1.27 -7.70
CA LEU A 40 6.67 0.16 -7.99
C LEU A 40 5.32 0.73 -7.53
N ILE A 41 5.35 1.70 -6.63
CA ILE A 41 4.15 2.32 -6.05
C ILE A 41 4.20 3.84 -6.29
N ASP A 42 3.06 4.40 -6.68
CA ASP A 42 2.77 5.83 -6.78
C ASP A 42 1.48 6.18 -6.01
N ASN A 43 0.96 7.40 -6.19
CA ASN A 43 -0.25 7.87 -5.49
C ASN A 43 -1.56 7.27 -6.04
N ASP A 44 -1.52 6.60 -7.19
CA ASP A 44 -2.68 5.97 -7.83
C ASP A 44 -2.64 4.44 -7.68
N SER A 45 -1.55 3.92 -7.12
CA SER A 45 -1.33 2.50 -6.89
C SER A 45 -2.24 1.96 -5.80
N PHE A 46 -2.75 0.75 -6.03
CA PHE A 46 -3.59 0.05 -5.06
C PHE A 46 -3.36 -1.46 -5.12
N VAL A 47 -3.73 -2.14 -4.03
CA VAL A 47 -3.80 -3.60 -3.96
C VAL A 47 -5.15 -4.02 -3.39
N TYR A 48 -5.56 -5.23 -3.76
CA TYR A 48 -6.67 -5.91 -3.12
C TYR A 48 -6.12 -6.95 -2.16
N CYS A 49 -6.70 -7.01 -0.95
CA CYS A 49 -6.49 -8.17 -0.09
C CYS A 49 -7.06 -9.41 -0.78
N LYS A 50 -6.28 -10.49 -0.88
CA LYS A 50 -6.70 -11.73 -1.56
C LYS A 50 -7.83 -12.47 -0.84
N ASP A 51 -7.99 -12.22 0.46
CA ASP A 51 -8.94 -12.93 1.31
C ASP A 51 -10.28 -12.18 1.43
N CYS A 52 -10.26 -10.93 1.92
CA CYS A 52 -11.48 -10.14 2.11
C CYS A 52 -11.83 -9.23 0.92
N ASN A 53 -11.04 -9.25 -0.16
CA ASN A 53 -11.20 -8.40 -1.35
C ASN A 53 -11.27 -6.88 -1.05
N HIS A 54 -10.74 -6.47 0.11
CA HIS A 54 -10.71 -5.06 0.49
C HIS A 54 -9.66 -4.30 -0.31
N LYS A 55 -10.02 -3.12 -0.82
CA LYS A 55 -9.13 -2.25 -1.58
C LYS A 55 -8.26 -1.42 -0.63
N ILE A 56 -6.95 -1.44 -0.86
CA ILE A 56 -5.99 -0.61 -0.13
C ILE A 56 -5.29 0.26 -1.16
N VAL A 57 -5.43 1.58 -1.01
CA VAL A 57 -4.81 2.58 -1.88
C VAL A 57 -3.58 3.13 -1.20
N PHE A 58 -2.47 3.23 -1.94
CA PHE A 58 -1.24 3.80 -1.42
C PHE A 58 -1.22 5.30 -1.64
N ARG A 59 -0.75 6.03 -0.63
CA ARG A 59 -0.52 7.46 -0.73
C ARG A 59 0.89 7.77 -0.24
N ILE A 60 1.72 8.31 -1.11
CA ILE A 60 3.09 8.66 -0.77
C ILE A 60 3.12 10.09 -0.28
N ILE A 61 3.53 10.27 0.97
CA ILE A 61 3.64 11.58 1.62
C ILE A 61 5.13 11.90 1.72
N LYS A 62 5.54 12.99 1.08
CA LYS A 62 6.91 13.48 1.21
C LYS A 62 7.10 14.15 2.58
N ILE A 63 8.07 13.68 3.37
CA ILE A 63 8.48 14.30 4.64
C ILE A 63 9.81 15.06 4.50
#